data_AF-A0A2N2XIJ7-F1
#
_entry.id   AF-A0A2N2XIJ7-F1
#
_cell.length_a   1.000
_cell.length_b   1.000
_cell.length_c   1.000
_cell.angle_alpha   90.00
_cell.angle_beta   90.00
_cell.angle_gamma   90.00
#
_symmetry.space_group_name_H-M   'P 1'
#
loop_
_entity.id
_entity.type
_entity.pdbx_description
1 polymer ?
#
loop_
_entity_poly.entity_id
_entity_poly.type
_entity_poly.pdbx_seq_one_letter_code
_entity_poly.pdbx_strand_id
1 'polypeptide(L)'
;MDKDDYYTVEEKNSEIWSNITGFGRMNRYNQQVNLNYTIPVNKIPLLDWVTASARYQGTYTWTASARSIQDIMGNTIENSNSKQINGQFKFTTLYNKIGYLKKLNQPKRPSSKKTPATRTSNAQIKNQQKVADSTKQDEGPSVARVIGDGILRFAMLIRDGRISYTETNGTLLPGVTFTPGMIGNDFNLSAPGIGFVFGLQDDIRTRAAEGHWLTEDTLFNGTFATKYTTSLNLGLTLEPIRDLKIDLTGTRTYSLDQSEYFKNFDGDPQTVERGSFSISYITIGTAFSGIRDDNTSEVYERMKEYRLDIARRLAEANPNWLADPQWDSLGFPLGYGQNQQEVLHYAFLAAYGNKSARDVATNAFPKIPLPNWRITYKGLMSIDFIKEYLKDITLSHTYRSTYNVGSFSSNVLYSEVNGAPAARDASNNYIPELQITQITITEQFVPLFGVDMTWKNSMLTRIEFKKTRNLSLSFSNGQVTEVA
;
A
#
# COMPACT_ATOMS: atom_id res chain seq x y z
N MET A 1 -38.65 -33.11 46.10
CA MET A 1 -39.37 -32.18 45.20
C MET A 1 -39.58 -30.95 46.05
N ASP A 2 -38.51 -30.16 46.19
CA ASP A 2 -38.43 -29.08 47.17
C ASP A 2 -39.29 -27.90 46.74
N LYS A 3 -39.99 -27.35 47.72
CA LYS A 3 -41.14 -26.46 47.57
C LYS A 3 -40.83 -25.05 48.08
N ASP A 4 -39.56 -24.64 48.05
CA ASP A 4 -39.08 -23.46 48.79
C ASP A 4 -38.50 -22.32 47.92
N ASP A 5 -38.58 -22.38 46.58
CA ASP A 5 -38.09 -21.29 45.71
C ASP A 5 -39.22 -20.41 45.14
N TYR A 6 -40.04 -19.81 46.02
CA TYR A 6 -40.99 -18.77 45.60
C TYR A 6 -40.54 -17.40 46.12
N TYR A 7 -39.80 -16.67 45.28
CA TYR A 7 -39.63 -15.22 45.44
C TYR A 7 -41.01 -14.56 45.60
N THR A 8 -41.18 -13.80 46.67
CA THR A 8 -42.37 -13.00 46.93
C THR A 8 -42.55 -11.92 45.83
N VAL A 9 -43.79 -11.47 45.60
CA VAL A 9 -44.08 -10.40 44.62
C VAL A 9 -43.30 -9.13 44.95
N GLU A 10 -43.06 -8.87 46.24
CA GLU A 10 -42.29 -7.73 46.73
C GLU A 10 -40.80 -7.86 46.41
N GLU A 11 -40.21 -9.05 46.58
CA GLU A 11 -38.81 -9.31 46.20
C GLU A 11 -38.61 -9.17 44.68
N LYS A 12 -39.54 -9.70 43.87
CA LYS A 12 -39.51 -9.52 42.42
C LYS A 12 -39.61 -8.05 42.02
N ASN A 13 -40.51 -7.29 42.66
CA ASN A 13 -40.65 -5.87 42.39
C ASN A 13 -39.39 -5.09 42.80
N SER A 14 -38.78 -5.43 43.93
CA SER A 14 -37.54 -4.81 44.40
C SER A 14 -36.37 -5.11 43.45
N GLU A 15 -36.26 -6.34 42.96
CA GLU A 15 -35.25 -6.73 41.96
C GLU A 15 -35.47 -6.01 40.61
N ILE A 16 -36.72 -5.88 40.16
CA ILE A 16 -37.06 -5.12 38.95
C ILE A 16 -36.67 -3.64 39.11
N TRP A 17 -37.07 -3.01 40.21
CA TRP A 17 -36.75 -1.59 40.46
C TRP A 17 -35.24 -1.36 40.67
N SER A 18 -34.54 -2.28 41.34
CA SER A 18 -33.07 -2.26 41.49
C SER A 18 -32.38 -2.37 40.13
N ASN A 19 -32.82 -3.28 39.25
CA ASN A 19 -32.27 -3.38 37.90
C ASN A 19 -32.55 -2.14 37.05
N ILE A 20 -33.75 -1.54 37.15
CA ILE A 20 -34.10 -0.31 36.42
C ILE A 20 -33.25 0.87 36.92
N THR A 21 -33.14 1.05 38.24
CA THR A 21 -32.37 2.15 38.84
C THR A 21 -30.86 1.98 38.68
N GLY A 22 -30.38 0.74 38.57
CA GLY A 22 -28.98 0.40 38.31
C GLY A 22 -28.61 0.34 36.83
N PHE A 23 -29.49 0.76 35.91
CA PHE A 23 -29.32 0.71 34.45
C PHE A 23 -29.12 -0.70 33.86
N GLY A 24 -29.45 -1.74 34.63
CA GLY A 24 -29.28 -3.14 34.25
C GLY A 24 -27.81 -3.55 34.10
N ARG A 25 -27.60 -4.76 33.58
CA ARG A 25 -26.26 -5.28 33.32
C ARG A 25 -25.77 -4.82 31.95
N MET A 26 -24.53 -4.32 31.90
CA MET A 26 -23.89 -4.01 30.64
C MET A 26 -23.67 -5.28 29.82
N ASN A 27 -24.23 -5.30 28.61
CA ASN A 27 -24.04 -6.39 27.66
C ASN A 27 -22.95 -6.07 26.64
N ARG A 28 -22.86 -4.79 26.24
CA ARG A 28 -21.87 -4.33 25.26
C ARG A 28 -21.54 -2.87 25.52
N TYR A 29 -20.26 -2.55 25.44
CA TYR A 29 -19.73 -1.19 25.46
C TYR A 29 -19.02 -0.93 24.14
N ASN A 30 -19.29 0.20 23.49
CA ASN A 30 -18.54 0.62 22.32
C ASN A 30 -18.13 2.08 22.49
N GLN A 31 -16.84 2.35 22.31
CA GLN A 31 -16.28 3.70 22.30
C GLN A 31 -15.59 3.93 20.97
N GLN A 32 -15.80 5.12 20.41
CA GLN A 32 -15.16 5.55 19.18
C GLN A 32 -14.61 6.96 19.36
N VAL A 33 -13.36 7.15 18.96
CA VAL A 33 -12.67 8.43 19.03
C VAL A 33 -12.15 8.77 17.65
N ASN A 34 -12.52 9.95 17.16
CA ASN A 34 -12.14 10.45 15.86
C ASN A 34 -11.41 11.78 16.02
N LEU A 35 -10.13 11.80 15.67
CA LEU A 35 -9.31 13.01 15.66
C LEU A 35 -8.89 13.30 14.22
N ASN A 36 -9.28 14.47 13.72
CA ASN A 36 -8.88 14.96 12.41
C ASN A 36 -8.05 16.23 12.60
N TYR A 37 -6.81 16.23 12.13
CA TYR A 37 -5.89 17.34 12.27
C TYR A 37 -5.35 17.76 10.90
N THR A 38 -5.75 18.95 10.45
CA THR A 38 -5.16 19.58 9.26
C THR A 38 -3.88 20.29 9.68
N ILE A 39 -2.74 19.77 9.23
CA ILE A 39 -1.43 20.31 9.59
C ILE A 39 -1.25 21.65 8.85
N PRO A 40 -1.07 22.78 9.55
CA PRO A 40 -1.04 24.12 8.95
C PRO A 40 0.30 24.42 8.25
N VAL A 41 0.87 23.46 7.53
CA VAL A 41 2.11 23.58 6.76
C VAL A 41 1.98 24.70 5.71
N ASN A 42 0.79 24.85 5.14
CA ASN A 42 0.47 25.89 4.15
C ASN A 42 0.51 27.33 4.70
N LYS A 43 0.56 27.53 6.02
CA LYS A 43 0.73 28.86 6.62
C LYS A 43 2.17 29.33 6.61
N ILE A 44 3.14 28.42 6.46
CA ILE A 44 4.54 28.77 6.30
C ILE A 44 4.70 29.29 4.87
N PRO A 45 5.16 30.54 4.64
CA PRO A 45 5.20 31.12 3.31
C PRO A 45 5.91 30.25 2.27
N LEU A 46 6.97 29.53 2.64
CA LEU A 46 7.73 28.66 1.72
C LEU A 46 7.03 27.33 1.36
N LEU A 47 5.96 26.96 2.06
CA LEU A 47 5.29 25.66 1.97
C LEU A 47 3.79 25.76 1.65
N ASP A 48 3.34 26.89 1.10
CA ASP A 48 1.96 27.14 0.64
C ASP A 48 1.46 26.15 -0.43
N TRP A 49 2.38 25.51 -1.14
CA TRP A 49 2.16 24.45 -2.13
C TRP A 49 1.93 23.06 -1.51
N VAL A 50 2.06 22.90 -0.19
CA VAL A 50 1.89 21.62 0.52
C VAL A 50 0.63 21.67 1.38
N THR A 51 -0.22 20.66 1.24
CA THR A 51 -1.34 20.40 2.15
C THR A 51 -1.11 19.06 2.83
N ALA A 52 -1.21 19.01 4.14
CA ALA A 52 -1.08 17.76 4.89
C ALA A 52 -2.21 17.63 5.90
N SER A 53 -2.78 16.43 6.01
CA SER A 53 -3.77 16.09 7.02
C SER A 53 -3.45 14.76 7.66
N ALA A 54 -3.70 14.68 8.96
CA ALA A 54 -3.61 13.47 9.75
C ALA A 54 -5.00 13.14 10.32
N ARG A 55 -5.39 11.88 10.25
CA ARG A 55 -6.60 11.34 10.86
C ARG A 55 -6.22 10.17 11.74
N TYR A 56 -6.80 10.14 12.93
CA TYR A 56 -6.73 9.04 13.87
C TYR A 56 -8.14 8.62 14.24
N GLN A 57 -8.44 7.33 14.10
CA GLN A 57 -9.70 6.75 14.53
C GLN A 57 -9.40 5.57 15.44
N GLY A 58 -9.71 5.70 16.73
CA GLY A 58 -9.64 4.62 17.72
C GLY A 58 -11.03 4.06 17.97
N THR A 59 -11.16 2.75 18.11
CA THR A 59 -12.41 2.09 18.50
C THR A 59 -12.11 1.02 19.53
N TYR A 60 -12.87 1.02 20.62
CA TYR A 60 -12.79 0.03 21.68
C TYR A 60 -14.17 -0.59 21.89
N THR A 61 -14.22 -1.91 21.93
CA THR A 61 -15.44 -2.66 22.18
C THR A 61 -15.20 -3.64 23.32
N TRP A 62 -16.11 -3.67 24.27
CA TRP A 62 -16.20 -4.74 25.26
C TRP A 62 -17.55 -5.43 25.09
N THR A 63 -17.54 -6.76 25.08
CA THR A 63 -18.74 -7.58 24.91
C THR A 63 -18.81 -8.61 26.01
N ALA A 64 -19.93 -8.62 26.74
CA ALA A 64 -20.21 -9.64 27.73
C ALA A 64 -20.52 -10.98 27.05
N SER A 65 -20.04 -12.08 27.62
CA SER A 65 -20.49 -13.41 27.22
C SER A 65 -21.86 -13.75 27.83
N ALA A 66 -22.47 -14.82 27.34
CA ALA A 66 -23.75 -15.30 27.88
C ALA A 66 -23.60 -15.64 29.36
N ARG A 67 -24.59 -15.25 30.18
CA ARG A 67 -24.47 -15.32 31.65
C ARG A 67 -24.19 -16.73 32.18
N SER A 68 -24.72 -17.76 31.51
CA SER A 68 -24.55 -19.16 31.91
C SER A 68 -23.12 -19.68 31.77
N ILE A 69 -22.27 -19.02 30.96
CA ILE A 69 -20.89 -19.44 30.69
C ILE A 69 -19.89 -18.34 30.99
N GLN A 70 -20.33 -17.22 31.59
CA GLN A 70 -19.52 -16.03 31.75
C GLN A 70 -18.34 -16.24 32.69
N ASP A 71 -18.54 -17.03 33.76
CA ASP A 71 -17.48 -17.38 34.71
C ASP A 71 -16.41 -18.27 34.06
N ILE A 72 -16.78 -19.06 33.05
CA ILE A 72 -15.88 -19.95 32.32
C ILE A 72 -15.16 -19.19 31.21
N MET A 73 -15.92 -18.51 30.34
CA MET A 73 -15.43 -17.93 29.09
C MET A 73 -14.90 -16.51 29.22
N GLY A 74 -15.21 -15.82 30.33
CA GLY A 74 -14.96 -14.39 30.48
C GLY A 74 -15.68 -13.56 29.43
N ASN A 75 -15.37 -12.28 29.40
CA ASN A 75 -15.84 -11.29 28.43
C ASN A 75 -14.77 -11.08 27.36
N THR A 76 -15.08 -10.29 26.33
CA THR A 76 -14.15 -10.07 25.21
C THR A 76 -13.91 -8.58 25.04
N ILE A 77 -12.64 -8.18 24.88
CA ILE A 77 -12.29 -6.83 24.48
C ILE A 77 -11.64 -6.81 23.11
N GLU A 78 -12.00 -5.79 22.34
CA GLU A 78 -11.46 -5.50 21.04
C GLU A 78 -10.99 -4.05 21.00
N ASN A 79 -9.81 -3.86 20.44
CA ASN A 79 -9.28 -2.55 20.15
C ASN A 79 -8.88 -2.45 18.70
N SER A 80 -9.19 -1.33 18.06
CA SER A 80 -8.68 -1.03 16.73
C SER A 80 -8.28 0.43 16.64
N ASN A 81 -7.25 0.70 15.85
CA ASN A 81 -6.93 2.04 15.41
C ASN A 81 -6.73 2.11 13.91
N SER A 82 -7.02 3.27 13.33
CA SER A 82 -6.68 3.63 11.98
C SER A 82 -6.00 4.99 11.97
N LYS A 83 -4.73 5.00 11.56
CA LYS A 83 -3.90 6.19 11.40
C LYS A 83 -3.78 6.46 9.92
N GLN A 84 -4.19 7.63 9.46
CA GLN A 84 -4.11 8.03 8.07
C GLN A 84 -3.39 9.36 7.95
N ILE A 85 -2.35 9.40 7.11
CA ILE A 85 -1.63 10.62 6.77
C ILE A 85 -1.78 10.84 5.27
N ASN A 86 -2.31 12.00 4.90
CA ASN A 86 -2.46 12.41 3.51
C ASN A 86 -1.62 13.67 3.27
N GLY A 87 -0.77 13.63 2.25
CA GLY A 87 0.00 14.75 1.75
C GLY A 87 -0.38 15.04 0.30
N GLN A 88 -0.61 16.31 -0.02
CA GLN A 88 -0.81 16.79 -1.37
C GLN A 88 0.18 17.92 -1.66
N PHE A 89 0.85 17.82 -2.80
CA PHE A 89 1.89 18.73 -3.25
C PHE A 89 1.44 19.35 -4.57
N LYS A 90 1.19 20.66 -4.60
CA LYS A 90 0.77 21.42 -5.79
C LYS A 90 1.94 22.23 -6.32
N PHE A 91 2.83 21.59 -7.05
CA PHE A 91 4.09 22.19 -7.53
C PHE A 91 3.86 23.38 -8.47
N THR A 92 2.72 23.43 -9.15
CA THR A 92 2.31 24.61 -9.95
C THR A 92 2.32 25.90 -9.13
N THR A 93 1.88 25.88 -7.87
CA THR A 93 1.93 27.02 -6.95
C THR A 93 3.37 27.41 -6.63
N LEU A 94 4.22 26.42 -6.33
CA LEU A 94 5.64 26.62 -6.04
C LEU A 94 6.36 27.29 -7.22
N TYR A 95 6.18 26.80 -8.44
CA TYR A 95 6.84 27.36 -9.63
C TYR A 95 6.33 28.76 -9.95
N ASN A 96 5.05 29.04 -9.75
CA ASN A 96 4.47 30.36 -10.00
C ASN A 96 4.98 31.44 -9.03
N LYS A 97 5.52 31.04 -7.88
CA LYS A 97 6.10 31.95 -6.89
C LYS A 97 7.46 32.50 -7.30
N ILE A 98 8.28 31.67 -7.98
CA ILE A 98 9.60 32.08 -8.46
C ILE A 98 9.41 32.79 -9.80
N GLY A 99 9.63 34.11 -9.84
CA GLY A 99 9.36 34.94 -11.03
C GLY A 99 10.05 34.47 -12.32
N TYR A 100 11.20 33.80 -12.21
CA TYR A 100 11.89 33.15 -13.33
C TYR A 100 11.13 31.92 -13.85
N LEU A 101 10.74 31.01 -12.94
CA LEU A 101 9.99 29.79 -13.28
C LEU A 101 8.58 30.11 -13.76
N LYS A 102 7.95 31.16 -13.24
CA LYS A 102 6.67 31.68 -13.76
C LYS A 102 6.74 32.05 -15.23
N LYS A 103 7.83 32.69 -15.70
CA LYS A 103 8.01 33.02 -17.13
C LYS A 103 8.20 31.77 -18.00
N LEU A 104 8.79 30.71 -17.45
CA LEU A 104 8.96 29.41 -18.10
C LEU A 104 7.65 28.60 -18.13
N ASN A 105 6.84 28.68 -17.08
CA ASN A 105 5.56 27.98 -16.94
C ASN A 105 4.40 28.68 -17.67
N GLN A 106 4.50 30.00 -17.91
CA GLN A 106 3.50 30.71 -18.70
C GLN A 106 3.61 30.31 -20.17
N PRO A 107 2.51 29.82 -20.79
CA PRO A 107 2.51 29.59 -22.22
C PRO A 107 2.84 30.91 -22.92
N LYS A 108 3.83 30.91 -23.83
CA LYS A 108 4.07 32.03 -24.75
C LYS A 108 2.72 32.31 -25.43
N ARG A 109 2.03 33.36 -24.98
CA ARG A 109 0.83 33.84 -25.66
C ARG A 109 1.26 34.07 -27.11
N PRO A 110 0.60 33.47 -28.11
CA PRO A 110 0.80 33.91 -29.48
C PRO A 110 0.55 35.40 -29.45
N SER A 111 1.56 36.18 -29.86
CA SER A 111 1.42 37.60 -30.08
C SER A 111 0.18 37.76 -30.95
N SER A 112 -0.93 38.22 -30.36
CA SER A 112 -2.08 38.61 -31.16
C SER A 112 -1.53 39.70 -32.05
N LYS A 113 -1.37 39.40 -33.34
CA LYS A 113 -1.12 40.43 -34.35
C LYS A 113 -2.15 41.50 -34.06
N LYS A 114 -1.68 42.65 -33.56
CA LYS A 114 -2.52 43.82 -33.35
C LYS A 114 -3.16 44.08 -34.70
N THR A 115 -4.45 43.84 -34.81
CA THR A 115 -5.25 44.32 -35.93
C THR A 115 -4.96 45.82 -36.02
N PRO A 116 -4.61 46.36 -37.20
CA PRO A 116 -4.37 47.79 -37.32
C PRO A 116 -5.63 48.51 -36.87
N ALA A 117 -5.52 49.30 -35.80
CA ALA A 117 -6.60 50.18 -35.38
C ALA A 117 -6.88 51.13 -36.56
N THR A 118 -8.08 51.04 -37.12
CA THR A 118 -8.57 51.97 -38.12
C THR A 118 -8.47 53.38 -37.54
N ARG A 119 -7.71 54.23 -38.21
CA ARG A 119 -7.48 55.62 -37.83
C ARG A 119 -8.80 56.38 -37.87
N THR A 120 -9.36 56.68 -36.70
CA THR A 120 -10.26 57.83 -36.54
C THR A 120 -9.45 58.95 -35.92
N SER A 121 -9.22 59.98 -36.72
CA SER A 121 -8.62 61.25 -36.33
C SER A 121 -9.44 61.92 -35.22
N ASN A 122 -8.81 62.22 -34.09
CA ASN A 122 -8.77 63.58 -33.57
C ASN A 122 -7.76 63.71 -32.42
N ALA A 123 -7.12 64.87 -32.42
CA ALA A 123 -5.95 65.25 -31.66
C ALA A 123 -6.13 65.21 -30.14
N GLN A 124 -5.07 64.81 -29.42
CA GLN A 124 -4.42 65.72 -28.47
C GLN A 124 -3.05 65.20 -28.04
N ILE A 125 -2.10 66.12 -28.14
CA ILE A 125 -0.69 66.02 -27.81
C ILE A 125 -0.53 65.86 -26.30
N LYS A 126 0.23 64.85 -25.86
CA LYS A 126 1.08 64.96 -24.66
C LYS A 126 2.28 64.02 -24.78
N ASN A 127 3.41 64.67 -25.07
CA ASN A 127 4.76 64.14 -24.95
C ASN A 127 5.00 63.54 -23.56
N GLN A 128 5.47 62.30 -23.51
CA GLN A 128 6.44 61.84 -22.52
C GLN A 128 7.32 60.77 -23.18
N GLN A 129 8.42 61.26 -23.76
CA GLN A 129 9.58 60.44 -24.11
C GLN A 129 10.13 59.81 -22.82
N LYS A 130 9.95 58.50 -22.64
CA LYS A 130 10.88 57.69 -21.86
C LYS A 130 11.86 57.08 -22.85
N VAL A 131 13.07 57.64 -22.82
CA VAL A 131 14.28 57.18 -23.49
C VAL A 131 14.38 55.67 -23.34
N ALA A 132 14.41 54.99 -24.47
CA ALA A 132 14.78 53.59 -24.52
C ALA A 132 16.26 53.50 -24.17
N ASP A 133 16.55 53.00 -22.97
CA ASP A 133 17.88 52.60 -22.56
C ASP A 133 18.28 51.37 -23.39
N SER A 134 18.95 51.62 -24.50
CA SER A 134 19.55 50.62 -25.38
C SER A 134 20.89 50.17 -24.80
N THR A 135 20.87 49.58 -23.60
CA THR A 135 22.07 48.96 -23.01
C THR A 135 21.70 47.79 -22.09
N LYS A 136 21.08 46.76 -22.66
CA LYS A 136 21.21 45.40 -22.13
C LYS A 136 21.83 44.54 -23.21
N GLN A 137 23.15 44.44 -23.09
CA GLN A 137 23.98 43.46 -23.76
C GLN A 137 23.40 42.08 -23.43
N ASP A 138 22.78 41.44 -24.42
CA ASP A 138 22.42 40.03 -24.34
C ASP A 138 23.72 39.23 -24.33
N GLU A 139 24.26 39.00 -23.13
CA GLU A 139 25.27 37.96 -22.93
C GLU A 139 24.62 36.63 -23.34
N GLY A 140 25.12 36.05 -24.43
CA GLY A 140 24.68 34.75 -24.94
C GLY A 140 24.62 33.73 -23.80
N PRO A 141 23.66 32.79 -23.81
CA PRO A 141 23.36 31.98 -22.64
C PRO A 141 24.60 31.16 -22.26
N SER A 142 25.21 31.50 -21.13
CA SER A 142 26.26 30.69 -20.49
C SER A 142 25.79 29.24 -20.44
N VAL A 143 26.65 28.30 -20.82
CA VAL A 143 26.35 26.85 -20.84
C VAL A 143 25.78 26.38 -19.50
N ALA A 144 26.21 26.99 -18.38
CA ALA A 144 25.68 26.74 -17.05
C ALA A 144 24.20 27.16 -16.90
N ARG A 145 23.77 28.25 -17.55
CA ARG A 145 22.38 28.71 -17.58
C ARG A 145 21.50 27.81 -18.43
N VAL A 146 22.01 27.30 -19.55
CA VAL A 146 21.28 26.34 -20.41
C VAL A 146 21.08 25.00 -19.69
N ILE A 147 22.12 24.48 -19.02
CA ILE A 147 22.04 23.25 -18.22
C ILE A 147 21.09 23.44 -17.03
N GLY A 148 21.20 24.57 -16.31
CA GLY A 148 20.30 24.91 -15.21
C GLY A 148 18.84 25.05 -15.66
N ASP A 149 18.59 25.69 -16.80
CA ASP A 149 17.26 25.84 -17.37
C ASP A 149 16.65 24.50 -17.80
N GLY A 150 17.47 23.57 -18.29
CA GLY A 150 17.06 22.20 -18.61
C GLY A 150 16.60 21.42 -17.38
N ILE A 151 17.38 21.47 -16.30
CA ILE A 151 17.03 20.82 -15.01
C ILE A 151 15.76 21.43 -14.43
N LEU A 152 15.63 22.75 -14.45
CA LEU A 152 14.45 23.45 -13.94
C LEU A 152 13.19 23.11 -14.75
N ARG A 153 13.30 22.98 -16.08
CA ARG A 153 12.19 22.54 -16.93
C ARG A 153 11.80 21.09 -16.66
N PHE A 154 12.78 20.21 -16.42
CA PHE A 154 12.52 18.81 -16.05
C PHE A 154 11.80 18.70 -14.69
N ALA A 155 12.24 19.48 -13.71
CA ALA A 155 11.54 19.57 -12.42
C ALA A 155 10.11 20.09 -12.61
N MET A 156 9.91 21.11 -13.46
CA MET A 156 8.61 21.70 -13.76
C MET A 156 7.62 20.79 -14.50
N LEU A 157 8.06 19.63 -15.01
CA LEU A 157 7.14 18.62 -15.57
C LEU A 157 6.21 18.10 -14.48
N ILE A 158 6.66 18.05 -13.22
CA ILE A 158 5.86 17.60 -12.09
C ILE A 158 4.82 18.65 -11.75
N ARG A 159 3.54 18.36 -11.93
CA ARG A 159 2.43 19.27 -11.62
C ARG A 159 1.93 19.11 -10.20
N ASP A 160 1.64 17.87 -9.85
CA ASP A 160 1.01 17.51 -8.60
C ASP A 160 1.59 16.20 -8.06
N GLY A 161 1.69 16.11 -6.73
CA GLY A 161 2.04 14.90 -6.01
C GLY A 161 0.98 14.60 -4.94
N ARG A 162 0.73 13.32 -4.70
CA ARG A 162 -0.13 12.85 -3.61
C ARG A 162 0.50 11.65 -2.93
N ILE A 163 0.43 11.64 -1.61
CA ILE A 163 0.87 10.54 -0.76
C ILE A 163 -0.27 10.26 0.21
N SER A 164 -0.67 9.01 0.33
CA SER A 164 -1.62 8.56 1.33
C SER A 164 -1.07 7.32 1.99
N TYR A 165 -0.76 7.43 3.28
CA TYR A 165 -0.32 6.32 4.12
C TYR A 165 -1.43 6.03 5.12
N THR A 166 -1.86 4.78 5.18
CA THR A 166 -2.85 4.30 6.14
C THR A 166 -2.29 3.10 6.87
N GLU A 167 -2.33 3.13 8.19
CA GLU A 167 -1.97 2.04 9.07
C GLU A 167 -3.20 1.71 9.91
N THR A 168 -3.63 0.46 9.87
CA THR A 168 -4.78 -0.03 10.63
C THR A 168 -4.33 -1.19 11.48
N ASN A 169 -4.53 -1.06 12.78
CA ASN A 169 -4.13 -2.04 13.76
C ASN A 169 -5.38 -2.54 14.50
N GLY A 170 -5.34 -3.79 14.98
CA GLY A 170 -6.38 -4.38 15.80
C GLY A 170 -5.81 -5.34 16.83
N THR A 171 -6.43 -5.41 17.99
CA THR A 171 -6.12 -6.35 19.07
C THR A 171 -7.44 -6.93 19.58
N LEU A 172 -7.49 -8.25 19.75
CA LEU A 172 -8.59 -8.99 20.35
C LEU A 172 -8.02 -9.74 21.56
N LEU A 173 -8.59 -9.49 22.74
CA LEU A 173 -8.28 -10.23 23.95
C LEU A 173 -9.59 -10.83 24.52
N PRO A 174 -9.80 -12.15 24.35
CA PRO A 174 -10.90 -12.86 24.99
C PRO A 174 -10.57 -13.23 26.43
N GLY A 175 -11.59 -13.60 27.20
CA GLY A 175 -11.43 -14.16 28.55
C GLY A 175 -11.36 -13.13 29.66
N VAL A 176 -11.67 -11.85 29.41
CA VAL A 176 -11.52 -10.81 30.44
C VAL A 176 -12.64 -10.83 31.47
N THR A 177 -12.33 -10.75 32.76
CA THR A 177 -13.29 -10.87 33.86
C THR A 177 -13.93 -9.53 34.24
N PHE A 178 -13.22 -8.42 34.01
CA PHE A 178 -13.68 -7.09 34.40
C PHE A 178 -14.83 -6.55 33.53
N THR A 179 -15.54 -5.57 34.08
CA THR A 179 -16.61 -4.82 33.40
C THR A 179 -16.18 -3.35 33.27
N PRO A 180 -16.21 -2.74 32.07
CA PRO A 180 -15.71 -1.39 31.90
C PRO A 180 -16.55 -0.34 32.66
N GLY A 181 -15.89 0.70 33.14
CA GLY A 181 -16.56 1.91 33.64
C GLY A 181 -17.10 2.79 32.51
N MET A 182 -17.61 3.97 32.86
CA MET A 182 -18.23 4.90 31.90
C MET A 182 -17.32 5.29 30.72
N ILE A 183 -16.00 5.36 30.95
CA ILE A 183 -15.01 5.70 29.93
C ILE A 183 -14.25 4.48 29.40
N GLY A 184 -14.84 3.27 29.50
CA GLY A 184 -14.29 2.04 28.93
C GLY A 184 -13.19 1.38 29.76
N ASN A 185 -12.70 2.04 30.80
CA ASN A 185 -11.69 1.53 31.71
C ASN A 185 -12.31 1.21 33.08
N ASP A 186 -11.95 0.08 33.66
CA ASP A 186 -12.18 -0.22 35.08
C ASP A 186 -11.06 0.43 35.90
N PHE A 187 -11.42 1.43 36.70
CA PHE A 187 -10.44 2.18 37.50
C PHE A 187 -9.91 1.42 38.71
N ASN A 188 -10.63 0.39 39.20
CA ASN A 188 -10.17 -0.41 40.33
C ASN A 188 -9.05 -1.35 39.89
N LEU A 189 -9.19 -1.94 38.70
CA LEU A 189 -8.22 -2.87 38.12
C LEU A 189 -7.24 -2.20 37.16
N SER A 190 -7.44 -0.90 36.87
CA SER A 190 -6.73 -0.17 35.80
C SER A 190 -6.74 -0.90 34.45
N ALA A 191 -7.84 -1.61 34.17
CA ALA A 191 -7.99 -2.54 33.06
C ALA A 191 -8.92 -1.98 31.97
N PRO A 192 -8.60 -2.12 30.67
CA PRO A 192 -7.32 -2.57 30.10
C PRO A 192 -6.24 -1.47 30.06
N GLY A 193 -6.57 -0.27 30.55
CA GLY A 193 -5.76 0.94 30.48
C GLY A 193 -6.35 1.95 29.49
N ILE A 194 -6.27 3.23 29.86
CA ILE A 194 -6.81 4.34 29.08
C ILE A 194 -6.26 4.34 27.65
N GLY A 195 -4.95 4.10 27.48
CA GLY A 195 -4.32 4.00 26.16
C GLY A 195 -5.01 3.00 25.25
N PHE A 196 -5.24 1.78 25.75
CA PHE A 196 -5.92 0.73 25.00
C PHE A 196 -7.34 1.16 24.64
N VAL A 197 -8.11 1.71 25.59
CA VAL A 197 -9.47 2.21 25.32
C VAL A 197 -9.50 3.28 24.22
N PHE A 198 -8.47 4.13 24.13
CA PHE A 198 -8.35 5.15 23.08
C PHE A 198 -7.77 4.63 21.74
N GLY A 199 -7.45 3.34 21.62
CA GLY A 199 -6.92 2.76 20.39
C GLY A 199 -5.41 2.51 20.38
N LEU A 200 -4.69 2.72 21.48
CA LEU A 200 -3.25 2.38 21.51
C LEU A 200 -3.08 0.86 21.56
N GLN A 201 -2.17 0.37 20.73
CA GLN A 201 -1.98 -1.07 20.47
C GLN A 201 -0.78 -1.61 21.23
N ASP A 202 -0.58 -1.12 22.45
CA ASP A 202 0.48 -1.62 23.33
C ASP A 202 0.12 -3.05 23.75
N ASP A 203 1.13 -3.90 23.95
CA ASP A 203 0.89 -5.26 24.42
C ASP A 203 0.29 -5.21 25.84
N ILE A 204 -0.95 -5.70 25.96
CA ILE A 204 -1.69 -5.77 27.22
C ILE A 204 -1.61 -7.14 27.87
N ARG A 205 -1.02 -8.16 27.23
CA ARG A 205 -1.04 -9.54 27.74
C ARG A 205 -0.34 -9.68 29.09
N THR A 206 0.86 -9.12 29.22
CA THR A 206 1.62 -9.16 30.48
C THR A 206 0.86 -8.45 31.60
N ARG A 207 0.28 -7.27 31.32
CA ARG A 207 -0.56 -6.54 32.29
C ARG A 207 -1.85 -7.28 32.63
N ALA A 208 -2.44 -7.98 31.66
CA ALA A 208 -3.64 -8.79 31.88
C ALA A 208 -3.37 -10.02 32.74
N ALA A 209 -2.19 -10.63 32.58
CA ALA A 209 -1.74 -11.75 33.40
C ALA A 209 -1.39 -11.30 34.84
N GLU A 210 -0.57 -10.25 35.00
CA GLU A 210 -0.20 -9.69 36.30
C GLU A 210 -1.40 -9.10 37.06
N GLY A 211 -2.34 -8.49 36.34
CA GLY A 211 -3.53 -7.87 36.90
C GLY A 211 -4.69 -8.84 37.16
N HIS A 212 -4.52 -10.14 36.89
CA HIS A 212 -5.58 -11.16 36.97
C HIS A 212 -6.87 -10.75 36.21
N TRP A 213 -6.70 -10.16 35.02
CA TRP A 213 -7.83 -9.72 34.19
C TRP A 213 -8.47 -10.88 33.43
N LEU A 214 -7.81 -12.03 33.33
CA LEU A 214 -8.22 -13.16 32.53
C LEU A 214 -8.86 -14.25 33.39
N THR A 215 -9.81 -15.00 32.81
CA THR A 215 -10.36 -16.20 33.42
C THR A 215 -9.26 -17.24 33.65
N GLU A 216 -9.26 -17.84 34.83
CA GLU A 216 -8.32 -18.91 35.22
C GLU A 216 -8.90 -20.31 34.93
N ASP A 217 -10.10 -20.39 34.33
CA ASP A 217 -10.76 -21.65 34.04
C ASP A 217 -9.98 -22.45 32.97
N THR A 218 -9.69 -23.70 33.29
CA THR A 218 -8.98 -24.65 32.40
C THR A 218 -9.71 -24.95 31.09
N LEU A 219 -11.03 -24.73 31.03
CA LEU A 219 -11.86 -24.93 29.85
C LEU A 219 -11.75 -23.77 28.86
N PHE A 220 -11.19 -22.61 29.27
CA PHE A 220 -11.01 -21.48 28.38
C PHE A 220 -9.91 -21.73 27.35
N ASN A 221 -10.23 -21.48 26.07
CA ASN A 221 -9.33 -21.70 24.93
C ASN A 221 -9.32 -20.53 23.94
N GLY A 222 -9.71 -19.34 24.38
CA GLY A 222 -9.70 -18.14 23.52
C GLY A 222 -8.29 -17.77 23.07
N THR A 223 -8.14 -17.41 21.79
CA THR A 223 -6.87 -16.94 21.23
C THR A 223 -6.77 -15.44 21.34
N PHE A 224 -5.62 -14.94 21.79
CA PHE A 224 -5.24 -13.56 21.57
C PHE A 224 -4.95 -13.37 20.08
N ALA A 225 -5.46 -12.29 19.49
CA ALA A 225 -5.21 -12.00 18.07
C ALA A 225 -4.85 -10.53 17.86
N THR A 226 -3.90 -10.28 16.97
CA THR A 226 -3.56 -8.95 16.50
C THR A 226 -3.69 -8.88 14.99
N LYS A 227 -3.97 -7.69 14.49
CA LYS A 227 -4.09 -7.39 13.08
C LYS A 227 -3.28 -6.14 12.79
N TYR A 228 -2.49 -6.18 11.73
CA TYR A 228 -1.65 -5.09 11.27
C TYR A 228 -1.77 -4.96 9.76
N THR A 229 -2.34 -3.86 9.29
CA THR A 229 -2.48 -3.56 7.86
C THR A 229 -1.88 -2.21 7.53
N THR A 230 -0.92 -2.17 6.60
CA THR A 230 -0.39 -0.93 6.03
C THR A 230 -0.79 -0.80 4.58
N SER A 231 -1.18 0.40 4.17
CA SER A 231 -1.50 0.75 2.80
C SER A 231 -0.83 2.08 2.43
N LEU A 232 0.05 2.04 1.44
CA LEU A 232 0.72 3.21 0.88
C LEU A 232 0.22 3.42 -0.55
N ASN A 233 -0.31 4.61 -0.82
CA ASN A 233 -0.73 5.05 -2.14
C ASN A 233 0.05 6.30 -2.52
N LEU A 234 0.83 6.19 -3.58
CA LEU A 234 1.61 7.27 -4.18
C LEU A 234 0.95 7.67 -5.50
N GLY A 235 0.96 8.97 -5.80
CA GLY A 235 0.58 9.47 -7.10
C GLY A 235 1.38 10.69 -7.50
N LEU A 236 1.74 10.76 -8.77
CA LEU A 236 2.46 11.88 -9.35
C LEU A 236 1.82 12.21 -10.69
N THR A 237 1.56 13.49 -10.95
CA THR A 237 1.06 13.96 -12.23
C THR A 237 2.18 14.73 -12.93
N LEU A 238 2.54 14.28 -14.13
CA LEU A 238 3.51 14.95 -14.99
C LEU A 238 2.80 15.55 -16.21
N GLU A 239 3.23 16.74 -16.64
CA GLU A 239 2.80 17.36 -17.89
C GLU A 239 4.04 17.81 -18.68
N PRO A 240 4.69 16.90 -19.43
CA PRO A 240 5.96 17.21 -20.07
C PRO A 240 5.86 18.24 -21.20
N ILE A 241 4.77 18.16 -21.95
CA ILE A 241 4.38 19.08 -23.02
C ILE A 241 2.89 19.39 -22.86
N ARG A 242 2.44 20.50 -23.45
CA ARG A 242 1.03 20.87 -23.46
C ARG A 242 0.19 19.71 -24.01
N ASP A 243 -0.95 19.49 -23.37
CA ASP A 243 -1.91 18.46 -23.75
C ASP A 243 -1.42 17.00 -23.60
N LEU A 244 -0.21 16.77 -23.05
CA LEU A 244 0.29 15.44 -22.65
C LEU A 244 0.31 15.34 -21.12
N LYS A 245 -0.55 14.48 -20.57
CA LYS A 245 -0.62 14.19 -19.13
C LYS A 245 -0.15 12.77 -18.86
N ILE A 246 0.75 12.60 -17.90
CA ILE A 246 1.22 11.29 -17.43
C ILE A 246 0.92 11.20 -15.92
N ASP A 247 -0.02 10.33 -15.56
CA ASP A 247 -0.34 10.04 -14.16
C ASP A 247 0.42 8.78 -13.74
N LEU A 248 1.40 8.91 -12.84
CA LEU A 248 2.09 7.79 -12.21
C LEU A 248 1.40 7.44 -10.89
N THR A 249 1.23 6.15 -10.63
CA THR A 249 0.63 5.64 -9.39
C THR A 249 1.44 4.48 -8.84
N GLY A 250 1.64 4.45 -7.52
CA GLY A 250 2.30 3.35 -6.83
C GLY A 250 1.45 2.91 -5.64
N THR A 251 1.27 1.61 -5.45
CA THR A 251 0.45 1.07 -4.37
C THR A 251 1.21 -0.02 -3.66
N ARG A 252 1.16 -0.06 -2.32
CA ARG A 252 1.70 -1.14 -1.51
C ARG A 252 0.74 -1.43 -0.37
N THR A 253 0.35 -2.67 -0.20
CA THR A 253 -0.49 -3.13 0.91
C THR A 253 0.14 -4.36 1.54
N TYR A 254 0.31 -4.33 2.86
CA TYR A 254 0.78 -5.47 3.65
C TYR A 254 -0.20 -5.69 4.79
N SER A 255 -0.68 -6.90 4.95
CA SER A 255 -1.62 -7.28 6.01
C SER A 255 -1.07 -8.51 6.72
N LEU A 256 -1.02 -8.45 8.04
CA LEU A 256 -0.55 -9.49 8.94
C LEU A 256 -1.58 -9.66 10.05
N ASP A 257 -2.05 -10.88 10.22
CA ASP A 257 -2.89 -11.32 11.32
C ASP A 257 -2.05 -12.30 12.14
N GLN A 258 -1.84 -12.02 13.42
CA GLN A 258 -1.16 -12.94 14.34
C GLN A 258 -2.19 -13.48 15.33
N SER A 259 -2.12 -14.77 15.62
CA SER A 259 -2.96 -15.43 16.61
C SER A 259 -2.13 -16.31 17.52
N GLU A 260 -2.42 -16.26 18.81
CA GLU A 260 -1.66 -16.99 19.82
C GLU A 260 -2.61 -17.54 20.89
N TYR A 261 -2.35 -18.77 21.31
CA TYR A 261 -2.98 -19.33 22.51
C TYR A 261 -2.21 -18.84 23.73
N PHE A 262 -2.75 -17.81 24.36
CA PHE A 262 -2.18 -17.27 25.59
C PHE A 262 -2.76 -18.04 26.78
N LYS A 263 -1.96 -18.96 27.36
CA LYS A 263 -2.29 -19.65 28.62
C LYS A 263 -1.26 -19.26 29.69
N ASN A 264 -1.73 -19.08 30.92
CA ASN A 264 -0.92 -18.60 32.04
C ASN A 264 0.34 -19.49 32.27
N PHE A 265 1.51 -18.85 32.13
CA PHE A 265 2.78 -19.00 32.86
C PHE A 265 3.80 -20.13 32.63
N ASP A 266 3.59 -21.20 31.84
CA ASP A 266 4.63 -22.26 31.75
C ASP A 266 4.95 -22.82 30.33
N GLY A 267 4.53 -22.16 29.25
CA GLY A 267 4.82 -22.61 27.88
C GLY A 267 5.21 -21.50 26.93
N ASP A 268 6.13 -21.78 26.01
CA ASP A 268 6.44 -20.88 24.90
C ASP A 268 5.19 -20.64 24.05
N PRO A 269 4.78 -19.38 23.86
CA PRO A 269 3.59 -19.07 23.08
C PRO A 269 3.76 -19.56 21.64
N GLN A 270 2.81 -20.39 21.20
CA GLN A 270 2.73 -20.83 19.81
C GLN A 270 2.00 -19.75 19.00
N THR A 271 2.76 -18.75 18.55
CA THR A 271 2.25 -17.67 17.70
C THR A 271 2.18 -18.15 16.26
N VAL A 272 0.98 -18.07 15.68
CA VAL A 272 0.76 -18.32 14.25
C VAL A 272 0.55 -16.98 13.56
N GLU A 273 1.38 -16.69 12.58
CA GLU A 273 1.24 -15.50 11.75
C GLU A 273 0.65 -15.90 10.41
N ARG A 274 -0.26 -15.07 9.88
CA ARG A 274 -0.84 -15.22 8.54
C ARG A 274 -0.97 -13.86 7.91
N GLY A 275 -0.81 -13.77 6.60
CA GLY A 275 -0.93 -12.48 5.96
C GLY A 275 -1.05 -12.53 4.46
N SER A 276 -1.18 -11.34 3.88
CA SER A 276 -1.18 -11.12 2.44
C SER A 276 -0.38 -9.86 2.11
N PHE A 277 0.12 -9.81 0.89
CA PHE A 277 0.91 -8.68 0.41
C PHE A 277 0.57 -8.36 -1.03
N SER A 278 0.50 -7.07 -1.35
CA SER A 278 0.29 -6.57 -2.70
C SER A 278 1.16 -5.34 -2.93
N ILE A 279 1.81 -5.26 -4.09
CA ILE A 279 2.60 -4.08 -4.46
C ILE A 279 2.54 -3.84 -5.96
N SER A 280 2.53 -2.58 -6.37
CA SER A 280 2.70 -2.24 -7.78
C SER A 280 4.11 -2.62 -8.24
N TYR A 281 4.16 -3.35 -9.34
CA TYR A 281 5.37 -3.96 -9.88
C TYR A 281 5.42 -3.72 -11.40
N ILE A 282 6.57 -3.91 -12.03
CA ILE A 282 6.71 -3.72 -13.49
C ILE A 282 7.23 -5.01 -14.13
N THR A 283 6.45 -5.56 -15.06
CA THR A 283 6.78 -6.75 -15.87
C THR A 283 6.69 -6.49 -17.37
N ILE A 284 6.58 -5.22 -17.79
CA ILE A 284 6.37 -4.83 -19.19
C ILE A 284 7.43 -5.41 -20.15
N GLY A 285 8.65 -5.62 -19.67
CA GLY A 285 9.76 -6.16 -20.46
C GLY A 285 9.49 -7.56 -21.02
N THR A 286 8.58 -8.33 -20.42
CA THR A 286 8.17 -9.67 -20.88
C THR A 286 6.73 -9.71 -21.39
N ALA A 287 6.00 -8.59 -21.36
CA ALA A 287 4.56 -8.54 -21.67
C ALA A 287 4.20 -8.93 -23.10
N PHE A 288 5.17 -8.86 -24.02
CA PHE A 288 5.00 -9.20 -25.43
C PHE A 288 5.79 -10.45 -25.85
N SER A 289 6.42 -11.14 -24.89
CA SER A 289 7.02 -12.45 -25.13
C SER A 289 5.89 -13.47 -25.33
N GLY A 290 5.69 -13.90 -26.57
CA GLY A 290 4.72 -14.94 -26.92
C GLY A 290 5.26 -16.35 -26.71
N ILE A 291 4.36 -17.33 -26.82
CA ILE A 291 4.73 -18.74 -26.97
C ILE A 291 5.31 -18.92 -28.38
N ARG A 292 6.45 -19.61 -28.47
CA ARG A 292 7.09 -19.96 -29.75
C ARG A 292 6.30 -21.07 -30.46
N ASP A 293 6.60 -21.29 -31.74
CA ASP A 293 5.90 -22.30 -32.55
C ASP A 293 6.04 -23.74 -32.01
N ASP A 294 7.05 -23.99 -31.18
CA ASP A 294 7.29 -25.26 -30.48
C ASP A 294 6.58 -25.38 -29.12
N ASN A 295 5.63 -24.49 -28.82
CA ASN A 295 4.95 -24.37 -27.53
C ASN A 295 5.87 -24.04 -26.33
N THR A 296 7.08 -23.53 -26.57
CA THR A 296 7.97 -23.07 -25.49
C THR A 296 7.80 -21.57 -25.21
N SER A 297 8.03 -21.17 -23.96
CA SER A 297 8.10 -19.77 -23.56
C SER A 297 9.53 -19.42 -23.16
N GLU A 298 10.11 -18.42 -23.82
CA GLU A 298 11.47 -17.95 -23.51
C GLU A 298 11.59 -17.47 -22.06
N VAL A 299 10.55 -16.82 -21.55
CA VAL A 299 10.52 -16.30 -20.18
C VAL A 299 10.49 -17.45 -19.18
N TYR A 300 9.78 -18.52 -19.50
CA TYR A 300 9.71 -19.72 -18.67
C TYR A 300 11.04 -20.50 -18.68
N GLU A 301 11.69 -20.64 -19.83
CA GLU A 301 13.02 -21.28 -19.90
C GLU A 301 14.07 -20.46 -19.12
N ARG A 302 14.02 -19.13 -19.24
CA ARG A 302 14.86 -18.24 -18.44
C ARG A 302 14.62 -18.39 -16.94
N MET A 303 13.37 -18.56 -16.51
CA MET A 303 13.05 -18.87 -15.11
C MET A 303 13.74 -20.17 -14.69
N LYS A 304 13.67 -21.23 -15.50
CA LYS A 304 14.29 -22.53 -15.19
C LYS A 304 15.80 -22.41 -14.98
N GLU A 305 16.47 -21.65 -15.84
CA GLU A 305 17.91 -21.36 -15.75
C GLU A 305 18.26 -20.55 -14.49
N TYR A 306 17.49 -19.50 -14.20
CA TYR A 306 17.72 -18.63 -13.04
C TYR A 306 17.61 -19.33 -11.70
N ARG A 307 16.91 -20.46 -11.59
CA ARG A 307 16.82 -21.22 -10.34
C ARG A 307 18.20 -21.59 -9.79
N LEU A 308 19.13 -22.03 -10.64
CA LEU A 308 20.45 -22.44 -10.20
C LEU A 308 21.27 -21.25 -9.68
N ASP A 309 21.25 -20.13 -10.41
CA ASP A 309 21.96 -18.91 -10.03
C ASP A 309 21.41 -18.31 -8.72
N ILE A 310 20.09 -18.31 -8.57
CA ILE A 310 19.43 -17.86 -7.34
C ILE A 310 19.76 -18.79 -6.16
N ALA A 311 19.71 -20.11 -6.37
CA ALA A 311 20.02 -21.08 -5.33
C ALA A 311 21.44 -20.89 -4.79
N ARG A 312 22.43 -20.69 -5.69
CA ARG A 312 23.81 -20.34 -5.30
C ARG A 312 23.87 -19.07 -4.47
N ARG A 313 23.17 -18.02 -4.89
CA ARG A 313 23.16 -16.75 -4.17
C ARG A 313 22.50 -16.85 -2.79
N LEU A 314 21.43 -17.63 -2.65
CA LEU A 314 20.80 -17.88 -1.35
C LEU A 314 21.71 -18.71 -0.44
N ALA A 315 22.41 -19.70 -0.99
CA ALA A 315 23.37 -20.52 -0.26
C ALA A 315 24.58 -19.71 0.22
N GLU A 316 25.15 -18.85 -0.63
CA GLU A 316 26.23 -17.94 -0.28
C GLU A 316 25.85 -16.93 0.81
N ALA A 317 24.55 -16.60 0.92
CA ALA A 317 24.03 -15.72 1.96
C ALA A 317 23.76 -16.44 3.29
N ASN A 318 23.77 -17.79 3.32
CA ASN A 318 23.46 -18.59 4.51
C ASN A 318 24.74 -19.12 5.18
N PRO A 319 25.15 -18.60 6.35
CA PRO A 319 26.31 -19.09 7.09
C PRO A 319 26.26 -20.57 7.45
N ASN A 320 25.06 -21.13 7.69
CA ASN A 320 24.89 -22.54 8.03
C ASN A 320 25.18 -23.46 6.85
N TRP A 321 24.99 -22.97 5.62
CA TRP A 321 25.41 -23.69 4.41
C TRP A 321 26.91 -23.52 4.16
N LEU A 322 27.45 -22.32 4.37
CA LEU A 322 28.88 -22.03 4.21
C LEU A 322 29.77 -22.86 5.14
N ALA A 323 29.25 -23.31 6.28
CA ALA A 323 29.96 -24.19 7.21
C ALA A 323 30.24 -25.59 6.64
N ASP A 324 29.36 -26.11 5.76
CA ASP A 324 29.53 -27.40 5.08
C ASP A 324 28.93 -27.32 3.65
N PRO A 325 29.66 -26.70 2.70
CA PRO A 325 29.19 -26.49 1.33
C PRO A 325 29.07 -27.82 0.58
N GLN A 326 27.83 -28.21 0.28
CA GLN A 326 27.50 -29.41 -0.47
C GLN A 326 26.60 -29.09 -1.65
N TRP A 327 26.75 -29.87 -2.73
CA TRP A 327 25.95 -29.76 -3.95
C TRP A 327 25.25 -31.08 -4.25
N ASP A 328 24.05 -31.01 -4.82
CA ASP A 328 23.35 -32.18 -5.34
C ASP A 328 23.90 -32.61 -6.71
N SER A 329 23.38 -33.72 -7.24
CA SER A 329 23.76 -34.26 -8.56
C SER A 329 23.43 -33.33 -9.74
N LEU A 330 22.55 -32.34 -9.55
CA LEU A 330 22.13 -31.37 -10.56
C LEU A 330 22.90 -30.04 -10.44
N GLY A 331 23.82 -29.94 -9.48
CA GLY A 331 24.63 -28.75 -9.21
C GLY A 331 23.98 -27.70 -8.31
N PHE A 332 22.79 -27.98 -7.75
CA PHE A 332 22.15 -27.10 -6.78
C PHE A 332 22.81 -27.23 -5.40
N PRO A 333 22.99 -26.13 -4.65
CA PRO A 333 23.42 -26.19 -3.26
C PRO A 333 22.43 -27.00 -2.41
N LEU A 334 22.94 -27.93 -1.61
CA LEU A 334 22.12 -28.71 -0.68
C LEU A 334 21.43 -27.77 0.32
N GLY A 335 20.11 -27.89 0.51
CA GLY A 335 19.33 -26.89 1.25
C GLY A 335 18.56 -25.91 0.36
N TYR A 336 19.01 -25.69 -0.88
CA TYR A 336 18.37 -24.80 -1.86
C TYR A 336 18.15 -25.54 -3.18
N GLY A 337 17.31 -26.56 -3.14
CA GLY A 337 16.98 -27.38 -4.31
C GLY A 337 16.13 -26.65 -5.35
N GLN A 338 15.98 -27.28 -6.52
CA GLN A 338 15.26 -26.73 -7.68
C GLN A 338 13.79 -26.34 -7.44
N ASN A 339 13.15 -26.94 -6.44
CA ASN A 339 11.73 -26.73 -6.10
C ASN A 339 11.56 -26.01 -4.76
N GLN A 340 12.65 -25.53 -4.15
CA GLN A 340 12.57 -24.77 -2.90
C GLN A 340 11.83 -23.46 -3.15
N GLN A 341 10.99 -23.06 -2.17
CA GLN A 341 10.05 -21.96 -2.31
C GLN A 341 10.74 -20.64 -2.72
N GLU A 342 11.80 -20.25 -2.03
CA GLU A 342 12.51 -18.99 -2.27
C GLU A 342 13.27 -19.00 -3.61
N VAL A 343 13.87 -20.13 -3.96
CA VAL A 343 14.52 -20.35 -5.27
C VAL A 343 13.53 -20.12 -6.40
N LEU A 344 12.38 -20.80 -6.35
CA LEU A 344 11.31 -20.64 -7.34
C LEU A 344 10.75 -19.21 -7.36
N HIS A 345 10.53 -18.63 -6.18
CA HIS A 345 9.98 -17.28 -6.02
C HIS A 345 10.87 -16.24 -6.70
N TYR A 346 12.15 -16.19 -6.37
CA TYR A 346 13.05 -15.16 -6.88
C TYR A 346 13.44 -15.41 -8.34
N ALA A 347 13.53 -16.68 -8.78
CA ALA A 347 13.71 -16.99 -10.20
C ALA A 347 12.51 -16.52 -11.03
N PHE A 348 11.29 -16.71 -10.53
CA PHE A 348 10.06 -16.22 -11.16
C PHE A 348 10.04 -14.69 -11.26
N LEU A 349 10.31 -13.98 -10.16
CA LEU A 349 10.37 -12.50 -10.16
C LEU A 349 11.48 -11.96 -11.08
N ALA A 350 12.63 -12.64 -11.15
CA ALA A 350 13.72 -12.25 -12.05
C ALA A 350 13.32 -12.42 -13.52
N ALA A 351 12.84 -13.60 -13.89
CA ALA A 351 12.50 -13.92 -15.27
C ALA A 351 11.37 -13.03 -15.80
N TYR A 352 10.23 -13.00 -15.10
CA TYR A 352 9.06 -12.22 -15.53
C TYR A 352 9.22 -10.72 -15.32
N GLY A 353 10.05 -10.30 -14.36
CA GLY A 353 10.46 -8.91 -14.17
C GLY A 353 11.54 -8.41 -15.13
N ASN A 354 12.03 -9.27 -16.04
CA ASN A 354 13.14 -8.99 -16.96
C ASN A 354 14.42 -8.47 -16.26
N LYS A 355 14.78 -9.09 -15.14
CA LYS A 355 15.99 -8.79 -14.35
C LYS A 355 16.95 -9.97 -14.40
N SER A 356 18.24 -9.68 -14.25
CA SER A 356 19.27 -10.71 -14.06
C SER A 356 19.06 -11.45 -12.73
N ALA A 357 19.35 -12.76 -12.71
CA ALA A 357 19.35 -13.56 -11.48
C ALA A 357 20.30 -13.00 -10.41
N ARG A 358 21.37 -12.29 -10.81
CA ARG A 358 22.33 -11.67 -9.88
C ARG A 358 21.80 -10.40 -9.23
N ASP A 359 20.93 -9.66 -9.92
CA ASP A 359 20.50 -8.32 -9.51
C ASP A 359 19.10 -8.30 -8.85
N VAL A 360 18.33 -9.38 -8.96
CA VAL A 360 16.99 -9.44 -8.36
C VAL A 360 17.10 -9.40 -6.83
N ALA A 361 16.27 -8.61 -6.14
CA ALA A 361 16.27 -8.61 -4.68
C ALA A 361 15.73 -9.95 -4.13
N THR A 362 16.43 -10.55 -3.16
CA THR A 362 15.98 -11.72 -2.37
C THR A 362 15.08 -11.30 -1.22
N ASN A 363 14.02 -10.55 -1.51
CA ASN A 363 13.05 -10.14 -0.51
C ASN A 363 11.64 -10.35 -1.06
N ALA A 364 10.87 -11.20 -0.40
CA ALA A 364 9.50 -11.54 -0.79
C ALA A 364 8.53 -10.33 -0.67
N PHE A 365 8.87 -9.32 0.14
CA PHE A 365 8.07 -8.13 0.41
C PHE A 365 8.83 -6.83 0.12
N PRO A 366 8.97 -6.44 -1.16
CA PRO A 366 9.62 -5.17 -1.51
C PRO A 366 9.00 -3.95 -0.79
N LYS A 367 9.85 -2.99 -0.41
CA LYS A 367 9.43 -1.79 0.34
C LYS A 367 8.92 -0.67 -0.56
N ILE A 368 9.47 -0.56 -1.77
CA ILE A 368 9.23 0.57 -2.67
C ILE A 368 8.33 0.11 -3.83
N PRO A 369 7.11 0.66 -3.96
CA PRO A 369 6.24 0.36 -5.09
C PRO A 369 6.79 0.96 -6.38
N LEU A 370 6.76 0.19 -7.47
CA LEU A 370 7.12 0.69 -8.80
C LEU A 370 5.93 1.42 -9.45
N PRO A 371 6.17 2.44 -10.29
CA PRO A 371 5.10 3.24 -10.85
C PRO A 371 4.34 2.48 -11.95
N ASN A 372 3.02 2.41 -11.80
CA ASN A 372 2.07 2.23 -12.89
C ASN A 372 1.81 3.59 -13.55
N TRP A 373 1.50 3.63 -14.84
CA TRP A 373 1.28 4.90 -15.55
C TRP A 373 0.01 4.91 -16.39
N ARG A 374 -0.58 6.10 -16.48
CA ARG A 374 -1.59 6.44 -17.46
C ARG A 374 -1.12 7.65 -18.25
N ILE A 375 -1.03 7.51 -19.55
CA ILE A 375 -0.68 8.57 -20.49
C ILE A 375 -1.96 8.99 -21.20
N THR A 376 -2.19 10.28 -21.30
CA THR A 376 -3.30 10.88 -22.05
C THR A 376 -2.76 12.02 -22.89
N TYR A 377 -3.06 12.02 -24.18
CA TYR A 377 -2.64 13.06 -25.11
C TYR A 377 -3.81 13.62 -25.91
N LYS A 378 -3.99 14.95 -25.87
CA LYS A 378 -5.06 15.67 -26.58
C LYS A 378 -4.55 16.62 -27.67
N GLY A 379 -3.22 16.73 -27.81
CA GLY A 379 -2.60 17.72 -28.69
C GLY A 379 -2.82 17.47 -30.20
N LEU A 380 -3.36 16.31 -30.59
CA LEU A 380 -3.71 16.02 -31.99
C LEU A 380 -4.77 16.99 -32.54
N MET A 381 -5.59 17.60 -31.69
CA MET A 381 -6.52 18.66 -32.08
C MET A 381 -5.83 19.91 -32.64
N SER A 382 -4.51 20.03 -32.54
CA SER A 382 -3.76 21.16 -33.14
C SER A 382 -3.61 21.04 -34.66
N ILE A 383 -3.75 19.85 -35.24
CA ILE A 383 -3.60 19.58 -36.67
C ILE A 383 -4.86 20.02 -37.43
N ASP A 384 -4.71 20.86 -38.45
CA ASP A 384 -5.85 21.48 -39.15
C ASP A 384 -6.76 20.47 -39.86
N PHE A 385 -6.17 19.41 -40.44
CA PHE A 385 -6.94 18.28 -40.98
C PHE A 385 -7.85 17.63 -39.92
N ILE A 386 -7.34 17.40 -38.70
CA ILE A 386 -8.11 16.78 -37.62
C ILE A 386 -9.25 17.70 -37.17
N LYS A 387 -9.00 19.01 -37.04
CA LYS A 387 -10.02 20.02 -36.66
C LYS A 387 -11.16 20.12 -37.67
N GLU A 388 -10.94 19.75 -38.93
CA GLU A 388 -11.99 19.79 -39.95
C GLU A 388 -13.09 18.75 -39.66
N TYR A 389 -12.71 17.54 -39.26
CA TYR A 389 -13.62 16.41 -39.04
C TYR A 389 -14.04 16.21 -37.58
N LEU A 390 -13.14 16.50 -36.63
CA LEU A 390 -13.29 16.18 -35.21
C LEU A 390 -13.43 17.45 -34.34
N LYS A 391 -14.22 17.34 -33.26
CA LYS A 391 -14.33 18.31 -32.17
C LYS A 391 -13.32 18.05 -31.05
N ASP A 392 -13.06 16.78 -30.76
CA ASP A 392 -12.09 16.33 -29.76
C ASP A 392 -11.50 14.99 -30.20
N ILE A 393 -10.20 14.81 -29.93
CA ILE A 393 -9.52 13.52 -30.03
C ILE A 393 -8.60 13.36 -28.83
N THR A 394 -8.75 12.23 -28.15
CA THR A 394 -7.92 11.88 -26.99
C THR A 394 -7.27 10.52 -27.23
N LEU A 395 -5.95 10.50 -27.26
CA LEU A 395 -5.17 9.26 -27.18
C LEU A 395 -4.95 8.89 -25.71
N SER A 396 -5.10 7.61 -25.39
CA SER A 396 -4.86 7.09 -24.05
C SER A 396 -4.08 5.79 -24.08
N HIS A 397 -3.22 5.62 -23.08
CA HIS A 397 -2.48 4.39 -22.81
C HIS A 397 -2.41 4.23 -21.30
N THR A 398 -2.79 3.09 -20.76
CA THR A 398 -2.72 2.80 -19.33
C THR A 398 -2.06 1.46 -19.11
N TYR A 399 -1.03 1.42 -18.29
CA TYR A 399 -0.34 0.22 -17.85
C TYR A 399 -0.45 0.08 -16.34
N ARG A 400 -0.86 -1.10 -15.90
CA ARG A 400 -0.92 -1.48 -14.49
C ARG A 400 -0.34 -2.87 -14.32
N SER A 401 0.58 -3.04 -13.38
CA SER A 401 1.03 -4.34 -12.94
C SER A 401 1.11 -4.39 -11.41
N THR A 402 0.68 -5.52 -10.85
CA THR A 402 0.64 -5.76 -9.40
C THR A 402 1.19 -7.14 -9.10
N TYR A 403 2.16 -7.20 -8.20
CA TYR A 403 2.68 -8.44 -7.60
C TYR A 403 1.94 -8.67 -6.28
N ASN A 404 1.34 -9.86 -6.16
CA ASN A 404 0.52 -10.27 -5.04
C ASN A 404 1.07 -11.57 -4.43
N VAL A 405 1.26 -11.58 -3.12
CA VAL A 405 1.42 -12.81 -2.33
C VAL A 405 0.04 -13.11 -1.75
N GLY A 406 -0.59 -14.17 -2.24
CA GLY A 406 -2.00 -14.46 -1.93
C GLY A 406 -2.22 -14.74 -0.45
N SER A 407 -1.46 -15.69 0.09
CA SER A 407 -1.33 -15.90 1.54
C SER A 407 0.06 -16.38 1.90
N PHE A 408 0.53 -15.95 3.06
CA PHE A 408 1.70 -16.51 3.73
C PHE A 408 1.35 -16.85 5.17
N SER A 409 2.06 -17.82 5.76
CA SER A 409 1.94 -18.17 7.17
C SER A 409 3.28 -18.50 7.79
N SER A 410 3.46 -18.27 9.08
CA SER A 410 4.65 -18.71 9.80
C SER A 410 4.78 -20.23 9.76
N ASN A 411 6.01 -20.72 9.65
CA ASN A 411 6.30 -22.14 9.66
C ASN A 411 6.76 -22.58 11.05
N VAL A 412 6.01 -23.49 11.69
CA VAL A 412 6.30 -24.00 13.03
C VAL A 412 7.60 -24.83 13.08
N LEU A 413 8.02 -25.38 11.94
CA LEU A 413 9.26 -26.16 11.82
C LEU A 413 10.47 -25.29 11.49
N TYR A 414 10.29 -23.98 11.32
CA TYR A 414 11.40 -23.06 11.11
C TYR A 414 12.31 -23.03 12.34
N SER A 415 13.62 -23.04 12.10
CA SER A 415 14.63 -22.87 13.13
C SER A 415 15.77 -22.07 12.56
N GLU A 416 16.20 -21.06 13.33
CA GLU A 416 17.24 -20.13 12.97
C GLU A 416 18.48 -20.35 13.84
N VAL A 417 19.64 -20.47 13.19
CA VAL A 417 20.95 -20.55 13.84
C VAL A 417 21.87 -19.60 13.09
N ASN A 418 22.71 -18.82 13.79
CA ASN A 418 23.63 -17.84 13.17
C ASN A 418 22.94 -16.80 12.25
N GLY A 419 21.68 -16.47 12.49
CA GLY A 419 20.95 -15.49 11.68
C GLY A 419 20.39 -16.03 10.35
N ALA A 420 20.36 -17.35 10.17
CA ALA A 420 19.89 -17.98 8.93
C ALA A 420 19.15 -19.31 9.19
N PRO A 421 18.36 -19.79 8.21
CA PRO A 421 17.67 -21.07 8.32
C PRO A 421 18.64 -22.23 8.58
N ALA A 422 18.30 -23.10 9.53
CA ALA A 422 19.08 -24.27 9.90
C ALA A 422 18.31 -25.58 9.75
N ALA A 423 16.99 -25.57 10.04
CA ALA A 423 16.13 -26.73 9.88
C ALA A 423 15.92 -27.09 8.40
N ARG A 424 15.88 -28.40 8.12
CA ARG A 424 15.68 -28.93 6.77
C ARG A 424 14.45 -29.83 6.68
N ASP A 425 13.79 -29.79 5.54
CA ASP A 425 12.63 -30.63 5.23
C ASP A 425 13.03 -32.04 4.76
N ALA A 426 12.04 -32.89 4.46
CA ALA A 426 12.26 -34.25 3.96
C ALA A 426 12.96 -34.29 2.57
N SER A 427 12.92 -33.19 1.82
CA SER A 427 13.64 -33.03 0.55
C SER A 427 15.03 -32.40 0.74
N ASN A 428 15.49 -32.27 1.99
CA ASN A 428 16.76 -31.66 2.39
C ASN A 428 16.88 -30.18 1.99
N ASN A 429 15.76 -29.46 1.86
CA ASN A 429 15.72 -28.00 1.67
C ASN A 429 15.61 -27.28 3.00
N TYR A 430 16.20 -26.09 3.11
CA TYR A 430 15.98 -25.22 4.26
C TYR A 430 14.52 -24.79 4.32
N ILE A 431 13.96 -24.90 5.52
CA ILE A 431 12.59 -24.50 5.80
C ILE A 431 12.55 -22.97 5.87
N PRO A 432 11.74 -22.28 5.06
CA PRO A 432 11.61 -20.83 5.14
C PRO A 432 10.78 -20.42 6.37
N GLU A 433 11.07 -19.25 6.93
CA GLU A 433 10.31 -18.67 8.06
C GLU A 433 8.82 -18.51 7.72
N LEU A 434 8.54 -18.02 6.51
CA LEU A 434 7.19 -17.83 6.00
C LEU A 434 6.92 -18.81 4.86
N GLN A 435 5.94 -19.67 5.06
CA GLN A 435 5.39 -20.54 4.03
C GLN A 435 4.40 -19.76 3.17
N ILE A 436 4.69 -19.65 1.87
CA ILE A 436 3.87 -18.94 0.89
C ILE A 436 3.14 -19.98 0.04
N THR A 437 1.81 -19.84 -0.10
CA THR A 437 1.02 -20.80 -0.89
C THR A 437 1.18 -20.56 -2.39
N GLN A 438 1.00 -19.31 -2.81
CA GLN A 438 1.10 -18.88 -4.21
C GLN A 438 1.51 -17.41 -4.31
N ILE A 439 2.14 -17.08 -5.42
CA ILE A 439 2.32 -15.70 -5.86
C ILE A 439 1.64 -15.46 -7.20
N THR A 440 1.16 -14.25 -7.41
CA THR A 440 0.46 -13.86 -8.64
C THR A 440 0.97 -12.51 -9.12
N ILE A 441 1.23 -12.38 -10.42
CA ILE A 441 1.47 -11.10 -11.09
C ILE A 441 0.29 -10.86 -12.04
N THR A 442 -0.44 -9.78 -11.81
CA THR A 442 -1.51 -9.32 -12.70
C THR A 442 -1.03 -8.08 -13.44
N GLU A 443 -0.88 -8.20 -14.74
CA GLU A 443 -0.46 -7.15 -15.66
C GLU A 443 -1.59 -6.81 -16.63
N GLN A 444 -1.85 -5.53 -16.84
CA GLN A 444 -3.01 -5.05 -17.57
C GLN A 444 -2.68 -3.79 -18.36
N PHE A 445 -3.01 -3.82 -19.65
CA PHE A 445 -3.03 -2.67 -20.54
C PHE A 445 -4.48 -2.32 -20.85
N VAL A 446 -5.04 -1.33 -20.14
CA VAL A 446 -6.47 -1.00 -20.20
C VAL A 446 -6.65 0.51 -20.39
N PRO A 447 -6.49 1.03 -21.63
CA PRO A 447 -6.10 0.32 -22.87
C PRO A 447 -4.58 0.36 -23.12
N LEU A 448 -4.07 -0.60 -23.92
CA LEU A 448 -2.73 -0.51 -24.53
C LEU A 448 -2.68 0.65 -25.53
N PHE A 449 -3.74 0.78 -26.32
CA PHE A 449 -3.96 1.91 -27.21
C PHE A 449 -5.44 2.23 -27.23
N GLY A 450 -5.80 3.44 -26.79
CA GLY A 450 -7.17 3.93 -26.78
C GLY A 450 -7.28 5.23 -27.56
N VAL A 451 -8.27 5.32 -28.44
CA VAL A 451 -8.59 6.53 -29.21
C VAL A 451 -10.05 6.86 -29.00
N ASP A 452 -10.29 8.00 -28.35
CA ASP A 452 -11.61 8.58 -28.18
C ASP A 452 -11.75 9.76 -29.14
N MET A 453 -12.76 9.72 -30.00
CA MET A 453 -13.03 10.73 -31.02
C MET A 453 -14.46 11.24 -30.88
N THR A 454 -14.60 12.56 -30.83
CA THR A 454 -15.89 13.26 -30.91
C THR A 454 -15.96 13.99 -32.24
N TRP A 455 -16.92 13.65 -33.08
CA TRP A 455 -17.09 14.19 -34.42
C TRP A 455 -17.94 15.47 -34.42
N LYS A 456 -17.84 16.30 -35.47
CA LYS A 456 -18.63 17.54 -35.56
C LYS A 456 -20.14 17.32 -35.61
N ASN A 457 -20.57 16.23 -36.22
CA ASN A 457 -21.96 15.76 -36.21
C ASN A 457 -22.39 15.14 -34.86
N SER A 458 -21.58 15.27 -33.81
CA SER A 458 -21.83 14.72 -32.47
C SER A 458 -21.82 13.19 -32.39
N MET A 459 -21.31 12.49 -33.41
CA MET A 459 -20.95 11.08 -33.30
C MET A 459 -19.80 10.91 -32.29
N LEU A 460 -19.80 9.80 -31.56
CA LEU A 460 -18.73 9.41 -30.66
C LEU A 460 -18.16 8.07 -31.12
N THR A 461 -16.84 7.99 -31.28
CA THR A 461 -16.14 6.77 -31.65
C THR A 461 -15.06 6.49 -30.62
N ARG A 462 -15.05 5.28 -30.07
CA ARG A 462 -14.05 4.79 -29.12
C ARG A 462 -13.46 3.51 -29.67
N ILE A 463 -12.14 3.49 -29.83
CA ILE A 463 -11.38 2.30 -30.24
C ILE A 463 -10.40 2.00 -29.11
N GLU A 464 -10.47 0.81 -28.53
CA GLU A 464 -9.61 0.38 -27.43
C GLU A 464 -9.02 -1.00 -27.73
N PHE A 465 -7.70 -1.12 -27.69
CA PHE A 465 -7.01 -2.40 -27.65
C PHE A 465 -6.57 -2.69 -26.21
N LYS A 466 -7.00 -3.83 -25.66
CA LYS A 466 -6.70 -4.26 -24.29
C LYS A 466 -5.87 -5.53 -24.33
N LYS A 467 -4.94 -5.65 -23.39
CA LYS A 467 -4.15 -6.86 -23.17
C LYS A 467 -4.02 -7.08 -21.67
N THR A 468 -4.20 -8.31 -21.20
CA THR A 468 -4.11 -8.63 -19.78
C THR A 468 -3.36 -9.93 -19.62
N ARG A 469 -2.42 -9.99 -18.70
CA ARG A 469 -1.66 -11.20 -18.38
C ARG A 469 -1.74 -11.47 -16.89
N ASN A 470 -2.17 -12.67 -16.52
CA ASN A 470 -2.20 -13.16 -15.16
C ASN A 470 -1.25 -14.35 -15.05
N LEU A 471 -0.20 -14.18 -14.26
CA LEU A 471 0.80 -15.19 -13.97
C LEU A 471 0.59 -15.66 -12.54
N SER A 472 0.46 -16.96 -12.32
CA SER A 472 0.34 -17.54 -10.98
C SER A 472 1.39 -18.63 -10.83
N LEU A 473 2.18 -18.58 -9.74
CA LEU A 473 3.11 -19.64 -9.36
C LEU A 473 2.61 -20.24 -8.04
N SER A 474 2.36 -21.55 -8.04
CA SER A 474 2.01 -22.31 -6.84
C SER A 474 3.24 -23.07 -6.33
N PHE A 475 3.57 -22.92 -5.05
CA PHE A 475 4.73 -23.57 -4.45
C PHE A 475 4.44 -24.99 -3.98
N SER A 476 3.18 -25.37 -3.80
CA SER A 476 2.81 -26.72 -3.37
C SER A 476 3.11 -27.78 -4.44
N ASN A 477 2.97 -27.42 -5.72
CA ASN A 477 3.23 -28.30 -6.86
C ASN A 477 4.31 -27.77 -7.83
N GLY A 478 4.88 -26.59 -7.56
CA GLY A 478 5.92 -25.96 -8.38
C GLY A 478 5.44 -25.55 -9.78
N GLN A 479 4.13 -25.34 -10.00
CA GLN A 479 3.56 -25.04 -11.31
C GLN A 479 3.36 -23.55 -11.54
N VAL A 480 3.71 -23.10 -12.76
CA VAL A 480 3.39 -21.76 -13.27
C VAL A 480 2.19 -21.86 -14.20
N THR A 481 1.18 -21.02 -13.98
CA THR A 481 0.03 -20.85 -14.86
C THR A 481 0.05 -19.43 -15.43
N GLU A 482 -0.02 -19.32 -16.74
CA GLU A 482 -0.07 -18.05 -17.46
C GLU A 482 -1.38 -17.97 -18.27
N VAL A 483 -2.13 -16.88 -18.06
CA VAL A 483 -3.36 -16.56 -18.79
C VAL A 483 -3.20 -15.17 -19.39
N ALA A 484 -3.16 -15.06 -20.72
CA ALA A 484 -2.82 -13.83 -21.45
C ALA A 484 -3.91 -13.38 -22.44
#